data_AF-A0A5N5T996-F1
#
_entry.id   AF-A0A5N5T996-F1
#
_cell.length_a   1.000
_cell.length_b   1.000
_cell.length_c   1.000
_cell.angle_alpha   90.00
_cell.angle_beta   90.00
_cell.angle_gamma   90.00
#
_symmetry.space_group_name_H-M   'P 1'
#
loop_
_entity.id
_entity.type
_entity.pdbx_description
1 polymer ?
#
loop_
_entity_poly.entity_id
_entity_poly.type
_entity_poly.pdbx_seq_one_letter_code
_entity_poly.pdbx_strand_id
1 'polypeptide(L)'
;MSKYLLKKILNLSELPQGIVFSDEYPVCCRNLVWCLLKSHLDAGREVHYFCFSIKPEKILKYFSSGIKGVLKMYDFYTDPMNWLSTENPNIEKTFNDIYNLCRSEDKIVVIIDSVNSAADLLSTTILFRHLQKLKTDEPLNCSILWKKQNGKVLISKEEFSVSENFELQFCREVKSNKEPSQPCNSDTSVLEMETTFNLSLSDAQKEARKKIQSNGGHISYIPDESDDWDDEDPDADLDL
;
A
#
# COMPACT_ATOMS: atom_id res chain seq x y z
N MET A 1 -24.91 -7.93 17.89
CA MET A 1 -23.89 -8.12 16.84
C MET A 1 -23.50 -6.73 16.29
N SER A 2 -22.22 -6.40 16.16
CA SER A 2 -21.78 -5.04 15.74
C SER A 2 -22.25 -4.72 14.31
N LYS A 3 -22.79 -3.52 14.08
CA LYS A 3 -23.17 -3.03 12.74
C LYS A 3 -21.94 -2.73 11.88
N TYR A 4 -20.87 -2.24 12.49
CA TYR A 4 -19.67 -1.73 11.82
C TYR A 4 -18.73 -2.84 11.40
N LEU A 5 -18.25 -2.76 10.16
CA LEU A 5 -17.34 -3.74 9.59
C LEU A 5 -16.01 -3.75 10.32
N LEU A 6 -15.44 -2.56 10.60
CA LEU A 6 -14.14 -2.48 11.26
C LEU A 6 -14.17 -3.17 12.63
N LYS A 7 -15.25 -2.98 13.38
CA LYS A 7 -15.45 -3.63 14.68
C LYS A 7 -15.66 -5.14 14.55
N LYS A 8 -16.25 -5.63 13.45
CA LYS A 8 -16.34 -7.08 13.19
C LYS A 8 -14.97 -7.69 12.90
N ILE A 9 -14.13 -6.98 12.14
CA ILE A 9 -12.75 -7.38 11.84
C ILE A 9 -11.92 -7.37 13.13
N LEU A 10 -11.97 -6.29 13.92
CA LEU A 10 -11.25 -6.19 15.20
C LEU A 10 -11.68 -7.25 16.22
N ASN A 11 -12.96 -7.62 16.25
CA ASN A 11 -13.44 -8.70 17.10
C ASN A 11 -13.20 -10.10 16.50
N LEU A 12 -12.49 -10.19 15.37
CA LEU A 12 -12.21 -11.42 14.62
C LEU A 12 -13.46 -12.22 14.21
N SER A 13 -14.62 -11.56 14.20
CA SER A 13 -15.90 -12.17 13.76
C SER A 13 -16.05 -12.20 12.24
N GLU A 14 -15.28 -11.37 11.54
CA GLU A 14 -15.16 -11.36 10.08
C GLU A 14 -13.67 -11.26 9.73
N LEU A 15 -13.12 -12.29 9.08
CA LEU A 15 -11.69 -12.40 8.79
C LEU A 15 -11.46 -12.34 7.28
N PRO A 16 -11.16 -11.15 6.72
CA PRO A 16 -10.74 -11.06 5.33
C PRO A 16 -9.39 -11.76 5.13
N GLN A 17 -9.16 -12.30 3.94
CA GLN A 17 -7.88 -12.94 3.58
C GLN A 17 -6.71 -11.96 3.53
N GLY A 18 -6.96 -10.67 3.32
CA GLY A 18 -5.95 -9.64 3.29
C GLY A 18 -6.57 -8.27 3.54
N ILE A 19 -5.84 -7.44 4.26
CA ILE A 19 -6.21 -6.06 4.56
C ILE A 19 -5.04 -5.18 4.17
N VAL A 20 -5.33 -4.11 3.42
CA VAL A 20 -4.36 -3.07 3.10
C VAL A 20 -4.83 -1.79 3.77
N PHE A 21 -3.95 -1.20 4.56
CA PHE A 21 -4.16 0.12 5.12
C PHE A 21 -3.42 1.14 4.26
N SER A 22 -4.13 2.18 3.86
CA SER A 22 -3.55 3.37 3.23
C SER A 22 -3.85 4.53 4.17
N ASP A 23 -2.83 5.34 4.42
CA ASP A 23 -2.93 6.53 5.24
C ASP A 23 -2.26 7.72 4.55
N GLU A 24 -2.58 8.93 5.01
CA GLU A 24 -2.06 10.18 4.45
C GLU A 24 -1.73 11.11 5.61
N TYR A 25 -0.62 11.84 5.53
CA TYR A 25 -0.27 12.81 6.56
C TYR A 25 -1.38 13.87 6.72
N PRO A 26 -1.82 14.20 7.95
CA PRO A 26 -1.25 13.85 9.26
C PRO A 26 -1.87 12.62 9.94
N VAL A 27 -2.73 11.86 9.28
CA VAL A 27 -3.47 10.74 9.86
C VAL A 27 -2.72 9.44 9.60
N CYS A 28 -2.29 8.74 10.66
CA CYS A 28 -1.58 7.46 10.53
C CYS A 28 -2.46 6.27 10.94
N CYS A 29 -2.49 5.20 10.13
CA CYS A 29 -3.28 4.00 10.40
C CYS A 29 -2.61 3.01 11.37
N ARG A 30 -1.39 3.31 11.84
CA ARG A 30 -0.59 2.42 12.68
C ARG A 30 -1.29 1.94 13.95
N ASN A 31 -1.99 2.85 14.64
CA ASN A 31 -2.73 2.48 15.84
C ASN A 31 -3.79 1.42 15.55
N LEU A 32 -4.39 1.45 14.36
CA LEU A 32 -5.37 0.45 13.94
C LEU A 32 -4.72 -0.91 13.64
N VAL A 33 -3.54 -0.91 13.02
CA VAL A 33 -2.73 -2.13 12.84
C VAL A 33 -2.39 -2.74 14.21
N TRP A 34 -2.05 -1.90 15.19
CA TRP A 34 -1.75 -2.35 16.55
C TRP A 34 -2.99 -2.88 17.29
N CYS A 35 -4.18 -2.31 17.07
CA CYS A 35 -5.43 -2.90 17.56
C CYS A 35 -5.66 -4.31 16.99
N LEU A 36 -5.44 -4.51 15.69
CA LEU A 36 -5.60 -5.83 15.06
C LEU A 36 -4.56 -6.83 15.57
N LEU A 37 -3.31 -6.40 15.68
CA LEU A 37 -2.24 -7.20 16.29
C LEU A 37 -2.65 -7.66 17.68
N LYS A 38 -3.11 -6.74 18.55
CA LYS A 38 -3.61 -7.04 19.88
C LYS A 38 -4.74 -8.08 19.84
N SER A 39 -5.78 -7.85 19.03
CA SER A 39 -6.91 -8.77 18.90
C SER A 39 -6.49 -10.19 18.50
N HIS A 40 -5.56 -10.33 17.55
CA HIS A 40 -5.07 -11.63 17.12
C HIS A 40 -4.24 -12.33 18.21
N LEU A 41 -3.38 -11.59 18.91
CA LEU A 41 -2.57 -12.10 20.02
C LEU A 41 -3.44 -12.50 21.23
N ASP A 42 -4.47 -11.71 21.56
CA ASP A 42 -5.43 -12.01 22.63
C ASP A 42 -6.32 -13.21 22.28
N ALA A 43 -6.50 -13.50 21.00
CA ALA A 43 -7.17 -14.71 20.51
C ALA A 43 -6.26 -15.95 20.47
N GLY A 44 -5.00 -15.84 20.93
CA GLY A 44 -4.06 -16.97 21.00
C GLY A 44 -3.45 -17.35 19.65
N ARG A 45 -3.44 -16.45 18.66
CA ARG A 45 -2.89 -16.73 17.32
C ARG A 45 -1.39 -16.46 17.24
N GLU A 46 -0.75 -17.09 16.27
CA GLU A 46 0.62 -16.78 15.89
C GLU A 46 0.64 -15.63 14.87
N VAL A 47 1.42 -14.60 15.18
CA VAL A 47 1.56 -13.40 14.36
C VAL A 47 3.03 -13.22 13.96
N HIS A 48 3.27 -13.15 12.66
CA HIS A 48 4.56 -12.86 12.05
C HIS A 48 4.58 -11.40 11.62
N TYR A 49 5.41 -10.59 12.26
CA TYR A 49 5.49 -9.15 12.05
C TYR A 49 6.80 -8.77 11.36
N PHE A 50 6.70 -8.28 10.13
CA PHE A 50 7.83 -7.71 9.39
C PHE A 50 7.98 -6.24 9.76
N CYS A 51 9.15 -5.89 10.28
CA CYS A 51 9.47 -4.57 10.78
C CYS A 51 10.27 -3.81 9.74
N PHE A 52 9.65 -2.98 8.91
CA PHE A 52 10.34 -2.10 7.97
C PHE A 52 10.31 -0.64 8.40
N SER A 53 9.28 -0.22 9.16
CA SER A 53 9.07 1.18 9.55
C SER A 53 9.28 1.45 11.04
N ILE A 54 9.29 0.41 11.88
CA ILE A 54 9.44 0.52 13.33
C ILE A 54 10.40 -0.54 13.83
N LYS A 55 11.33 -0.15 14.71
CA LYS A 55 12.21 -1.09 15.40
C LYS A 55 11.45 -2.11 16.25
N PRO A 56 11.88 -3.39 16.29
CA PRO A 56 11.24 -4.42 17.09
C PRO A 56 11.08 -4.07 18.56
N GLU A 57 12.09 -3.45 19.20
CA GLU A 57 12.05 -3.16 20.64
C GLU A 57 10.93 -2.18 20.99
N LYS A 58 10.57 -1.28 20.06
CA LYS A 58 9.47 -0.34 20.28
C LYS A 58 8.14 -1.07 20.30
N ILE A 59 7.92 -2.04 19.41
CA ILE A 59 6.68 -2.83 19.36
C ILE A 59 6.62 -3.75 20.59
N LEU A 60 7.71 -4.44 20.91
CA LEU A 60 7.77 -5.36 22.06
C LEU A 60 7.37 -4.66 23.36
N LYS A 61 7.78 -3.41 23.60
CA LYS A 61 7.36 -2.64 24.79
C LYS A 61 5.85 -2.59 25.02
N TYR A 62 5.04 -2.60 23.96
CA TYR A 62 3.58 -2.53 24.06
C TYR A 62 2.92 -3.91 24.22
N PHE A 63 3.59 -4.97 23.80
CA PHE A 63 3.02 -6.31 23.75
C PHE A 63 3.72 -7.31 24.69
N SER A 64 4.79 -6.96 25.40
CA SER A 64 5.59 -7.93 26.19
C SER A 64 4.84 -8.65 27.32
N SER A 65 3.71 -8.12 27.81
CA SER A 65 2.99 -8.67 28.98
C SER A 65 1.58 -9.15 28.63
N GLY A 66 1.25 -10.39 29.03
CA GLY A 66 -0.13 -10.89 28.99
C GLY A 66 -0.64 -11.36 27.63
N ILE A 67 0.25 -11.55 26.64
CA ILE A 67 -0.12 -12.16 25.36
C ILE A 67 -0.48 -13.64 25.56
N LYS A 68 -1.59 -14.07 24.96
CA LYS A 68 -1.96 -15.50 24.86
C LYS A 68 -1.36 -16.20 23.62
N GLY A 69 -1.17 -15.46 22.54
CA GLY A 69 -0.60 -15.94 21.28
C GLY A 69 0.93 -15.90 21.22
N VAL A 70 1.46 -15.94 20.00
CA VAL A 70 2.90 -15.87 19.73
C VAL A 70 3.17 -14.71 18.79
N LEU A 71 4.11 -13.84 19.13
CA LEU A 71 4.57 -12.75 18.26
C LEU A 71 6.00 -13.04 17.81
N LYS A 72 6.17 -13.35 16.52
CA LYS A 72 7.47 -13.50 15.86
C LYS A 72 7.77 -12.23 15.06
N MET A 73 8.95 -11.67 15.25
CA MET A 73 9.33 -10.40 14.62
C MET A 73 10.55 -10.60 13.73
N TYR A 74 10.54 -9.93 12.58
CA TYR A 74 11.64 -9.94 11.62
C TYR A 74 12.13 -8.50 11.44
N ASP A 75 13.36 -8.23 11.85
CA ASP A 75 13.94 -6.89 11.85
C ASP A 75 14.51 -6.54 10.47
N PHE A 76 13.70 -5.88 9.64
CA PHE A 76 14.15 -5.27 8.40
C PHE A 76 14.25 -3.73 8.54
N TYR A 77 14.29 -3.21 9.76
CA TYR A 77 14.44 -1.78 10.03
C TYR A 77 15.90 -1.46 10.33
N THR A 78 16.51 -2.22 11.24
CA THR A 78 17.88 -1.93 11.71
C THR A 78 18.92 -2.33 10.68
N ASP A 79 18.70 -3.45 10.00
CA ASP A 79 19.62 -3.99 9.00
C ASP A 79 18.86 -4.65 7.82
N PRO A 80 18.14 -3.86 7.01
CA PRO A 80 17.29 -4.36 5.93
C PRO A 80 18.03 -5.20 4.88
N MET A 81 19.31 -4.91 4.64
CA MET A 81 20.15 -5.59 3.66
C MET A 81 21.08 -6.64 4.27
N ASN A 82 20.92 -6.91 5.57
CA ASN A 82 21.77 -7.82 6.33
C ASN A 82 23.29 -7.50 6.25
N TRP A 83 23.64 -6.21 6.14
CA TRP A 83 25.03 -5.75 6.05
C TRP A 83 25.78 -5.88 7.37
N LEU A 84 25.06 -5.78 8.49
CA LEU A 84 25.65 -5.91 9.81
C LEU A 84 25.89 -7.37 10.20
N SER A 85 25.58 -8.33 9.31
CA SER A 85 25.72 -9.78 9.55
C SER A 85 25.09 -10.22 10.86
N THR A 86 24.05 -9.50 11.28
CA THR A 86 23.12 -10.01 12.26
C THR A 86 22.53 -11.29 11.67
N GLU A 87 22.05 -12.24 12.46
CA GLU A 87 21.45 -13.47 11.91
C GLU A 87 20.12 -13.22 11.16
N ASN A 88 19.92 -12.00 10.65
CA ASN A 88 18.73 -11.55 9.98
C ASN A 88 18.53 -12.36 8.69
N PRO A 89 17.42 -13.10 8.59
CA PRO A 89 17.15 -13.91 7.43
C PRO A 89 16.91 -13.01 6.22
N ASN A 90 17.48 -13.37 5.08
CA ASN A 90 17.15 -12.77 3.79
C ASN A 90 15.61 -12.65 3.66
N ILE A 91 15.13 -11.49 3.21
CA ILE A 91 13.69 -11.21 3.13
C ILE A 91 12.93 -12.22 2.26
N GLU A 92 13.49 -12.63 1.11
CA GLU A 92 12.88 -13.66 0.26
C GLU A 92 12.84 -15.02 0.94
N LYS A 93 13.93 -15.40 1.61
CA LYS A 93 13.98 -16.64 2.39
C LYS A 93 12.90 -16.62 3.48
N THR A 94 12.77 -15.52 4.20
CA THR A 94 11.76 -15.32 5.24
C THR A 94 10.34 -15.47 4.70
N PHE A 95 10.04 -14.84 3.56
CA PHE A 95 8.74 -15.01 2.91
C PHE A 95 8.46 -16.46 2.48
N ASN A 96 9.47 -17.17 1.98
CA ASN A 96 9.32 -18.58 1.60
C ASN A 96 9.11 -19.48 2.82
N ASP A 97 9.83 -19.24 3.92
CA ASP A 97 9.68 -19.98 5.17
C ASP A 97 8.27 -19.80 5.74
N ILE A 98 7.75 -18.57 5.75
CA ILE A 98 6.38 -18.27 6.19
C ILE A 98 5.35 -18.91 5.27
N TYR A 99 5.58 -18.91 3.95
CA TYR A 99 4.68 -19.59 3.01
C TYR A 99 4.56 -21.09 3.29
N ASN A 100 5.68 -21.75 3.60
CA ASN A 100 5.68 -23.16 3.97
C ASN A 100 4.94 -23.37 5.30
N LEU A 101 5.11 -22.46 6.26
CA LEU A 101 4.42 -22.52 7.54
C LEU A 101 2.90 -22.32 7.40
N CYS A 102 2.46 -21.38 6.56
CA CYS A 102 1.05 -21.14 6.26
C CYS A 102 0.34 -22.35 5.61
N ARG A 103 1.08 -23.32 5.06
CA ARG A 103 0.51 -24.57 4.52
C ARG A 103 0.30 -25.65 5.58
N SER A 104 1.02 -25.57 6.70
CA SER A 104 0.96 -26.58 7.77
C SER A 104 0.13 -26.15 8.97
N GLU A 105 -0.09 -24.85 9.16
CA GLU A 105 -0.69 -24.25 10.34
C GLU A 105 -1.94 -23.43 9.96
N ASP A 106 -3.08 -23.70 10.60
CA ASP A 106 -4.38 -23.12 10.21
C ASP A 106 -4.59 -21.64 10.59
N LYS A 107 -3.71 -21.04 11.41
CA LYS A 107 -4.00 -19.74 12.06
C LYS A 107 -2.79 -18.79 12.18
N ILE A 108 -2.05 -18.63 11.09
CA ILE A 108 -0.98 -17.63 11.01
C ILE A 108 -1.51 -16.30 10.50
N VAL A 109 -1.09 -15.22 11.15
CA VAL A 109 -1.34 -13.85 10.72
C VAL A 109 -0.01 -13.22 10.31
N VAL A 110 0.05 -12.67 9.11
CA VAL A 110 1.24 -11.96 8.62
C VAL A 110 0.94 -10.47 8.60
N ILE A 111 1.81 -9.68 9.21
CA ILE A 111 1.75 -8.21 9.21
C ILE A 111 3.01 -7.67 8.54
N ILE A 112 2.81 -6.82 7.55
CA ILE A 112 3.86 -6.02 6.90
C ILE A 112 3.54 -4.57 7.20
N ASP A 113 4.38 -3.92 8.01
CA ASP A 113 4.08 -2.58 8.53
C ASP A 113 4.23 -1.47 7.48
N SER A 114 5.10 -1.66 6.48
CA SER A 114 5.29 -0.77 5.35
C SER A 114 5.56 -1.56 4.07
N VAL A 115 4.54 -1.65 3.22
CA VAL A 115 4.67 -2.24 1.88
C VAL A 115 5.61 -1.41 1.00
N ASN A 116 5.64 -0.09 1.19
CA ASN A 116 6.51 0.80 0.44
C ASN A 116 7.99 0.48 0.73
N SER A 117 8.36 0.41 2.01
CA SER A 117 9.72 0.08 2.43
C SER A 117 10.11 -1.36 2.06
N ALA A 118 9.17 -2.29 2.06
CA ALA A 118 9.42 -3.64 1.55
C ALA A 118 9.73 -3.65 0.04
N ALA A 119 9.11 -2.77 -0.73
CA ALA A 119 9.34 -2.63 -2.18
C ALA A 119 10.69 -1.96 -2.51
N ASP A 120 11.30 -1.25 -1.56
CA ASP A 120 12.67 -0.75 -1.71
C ASP A 120 13.71 -1.88 -1.59
N LEU A 121 13.36 -2.97 -0.89
CA LEU A 121 14.24 -4.12 -0.62
C LEU A 121 14.00 -5.29 -1.56
N LEU A 122 12.79 -5.38 -2.11
CA LEU A 122 12.38 -6.37 -3.09
C LEU A 122 11.84 -5.65 -4.31
N SER A 123 12.25 -6.07 -5.51
CA SER A 123 11.56 -5.62 -6.74
C SER A 123 10.04 -5.76 -6.56
N THR A 124 9.30 -4.72 -6.93
CA THR A 124 7.84 -4.66 -6.80
C THR A 124 7.16 -5.94 -7.32
N THR A 125 7.65 -6.50 -8.42
CA THR A 125 7.18 -7.76 -9.01
C THR A 125 7.39 -8.95 -8.07
N ILE A 126 8.55 -9.02 -7.42
CA ILE A 126 8.89 -10.09 -6.46
C ILE A 126 8.02 -9.96 -5.21
N LEU A 127 7.85 -8.75 -4.68
CA LEU A 127 6.98 -8.50 -3.53
C LEU A 127 5.53 -8.91 -3.84
N PHE A 128 4.97 -8.47 -4.97
CA PHE A 128 3.62 -8.88 -5.38
C PHE A 128 3.51 -10.39 -5.55
N ARG A 129 4.51 -11.06 -6.09
CA ARG A 129 4.55 -12.52 -6.19
C ARG A 129 4.51 -13.18 -4.80
N HIS A 130 5.23 -12.66 -3.81
CA HIS A 130 5.18 -13.17 -2.43
C HIS A 130 3.80 -12.92 -1.79
N LEU A 131 3.25 -11.72 -1.92
CA LEU A 131 1.91 -11.39 -1.42
C LEU A 131 0.82 -12.25 -2.07
N GLN A 132 0.97 -12.57 -3.36
CA GLN A 132 0.09 -13.49 -4.07
C GLN A 132 0.20 -14.91 -3.54
N LYS A 133 1.41 -15.43 -3.29
CA LYS A 133 1.59 -16.77 -2.72
C LYS A 133 0.95 -16.90 -1.33
N LEU A 134 0.93 -15.82 -0.54
CA LEU A 134 0.24 -15.79 0.75
C LEU A 134 -1.28 -15.81 0.61
N LYS A 135 -1.81 -15.42 -0.56
CA LYS A 135 -3.23 -15.47 -0.89
C LYS A 135 -3.50 -16.79 -1.62
N THR A 136 -3.96 -17.80 -0.89
CA THR A 136 -4.30 -19.15 -1.40
C THR A 136 -4.94 -19.15 -2.80
N ASP A 137 -4.44 -20.05 -3.67
CA ASP A 137 -4.64 -20.24 -5.11
C ASP A 137 -5.95 -19.69 -5.73
N GLU A 138 -5.86 -18.59 -6.51
CA GLU A 138 -6.61 -18.32 -7.77
C GLU A 138 -5.98 -17.12 -8.55
N PRO A 139 -6.07 -17.06 -9.89
CA PRO A 139 -5.38 -16.06 -10.72
C PRO A 139 -6.07 -14.68 -10.82
N LEU A 140 -5.30 -13.72 -11.33
CA LEU A 140 -5.41 -12.25 -11.17
C LEU A 140 -6.58 -11.54 -11.87
N ASN A 141 -7.12 -10.51 -11.17
CA ASN A 141 -7.58 -9.24 -11.74
C ASN A 141 -7.48 -8.13 -10.66
N CYS A 142 -6.68 -7.09 -10.95
CA CYS A 142 -6.38 -5.99 -10.02
C CYS A 142 -7.44 -4.87 -10.09
N SER A 143 -8.04 -4.58 -8.94
CA SER A 143 -8.62 -3.30 -8.52
C SER A 143 -9.07 -3.51 -7.08
N ILE A 144 -8.40 -2.87 -6.13
CA ILE A 144 -8.62 -3.10 -4.70
C ILE A 144 -9.79 -2.25 -4.24
N LEU A 145 -10.90 -2.93 -3.95
CA LEU A 145 -12.09 -2.42 -3.30
C LEU A 145 -12.80 -3.61 -2.68
N TRP A 146 -13.22 -3.49 -1.42
CA TRP A 146 -13.58 -4.62 -0.55
C TRP A 146 -14.59 -5.59 -1.21
N LYS A 147 -14.11 -6.75 -1.71
CA LYS A 147 -14.91 -7.78 -2.40
C LYS A 147 -15.34 -8.86 -1.41
N LYS A 148 -16.65 -9.02 -1.22
CA LYS A 148 -17.23 -10.20 -0.53
C LYS A 148 -17.03 -11.45 -1.40
N GLN A 149 -17.17 -12.64 -0.80
CA GLN A 149 -17.04 -13.94 -1.48
C GLN A 149 -17.95 -14.12 -2.71
N ASN A 150 -18.95 -13.24 -2.90
CA ASN A 150 -19.88 -13.22 -4.04
C ASN A 150 -19.59 -12.11 -5.08
N GLY A 151 -18.41 -11.48 -5.04
CA GLY A 151 -18.01 -10.46 -6.02
C GLY A 151 -18.64 -9.06 -5.83
N LYS A 152 -19.53 -8.87 -4.85
CA LYS A 152 -20.06 -7.54 -4.53
C LYS A 152 -19.03 -6.70 -3.79
N VAL A 153 -18.80 -5.49 -4.29
CA VAL A 153 -17.94 -4.47 -3.67
C VAL A 153 -18.76 -3.64 -2.70
N LEU A 154 -18.36 -3.59 -1.42
CA LEU A 154 -19.00 -2.73 -0.43
C LEU A 154 -18.02 -1.64 0.01
N ILE A 155 -18.40 -0.39 -0.23
CA ILE A 155 -17.67 0.80 0.21
C ILE A 155 -18.33 1.27 1.50
N SER A 156 -17.70 1.01 2.65
CA SER A 156 -18.15 1.53 3.94
C SER A 156 -17.21 2.66 4.35
N LYS A 157 -17.76 3.82 4.71
CA LYS A 157 -17.00 4.92 5.31
C LYS A 157 -17.33 4.97 6.80
N GLU A 158 -16.39 4.55 7.62
CA GLU A 158 -16.52 4.47 9.07
C GLU A 158 -15.50 5.41 9.72
N GLU A 159 -15.96 6.29 10.60
CA GLU A 159 -15.12 7.15 11.43
C GLU A 159 -14.87 6.45 12.76
N PHE A 160 -13.64 6.49 13.27
CA PHE A 160 -13.30 5.82 14.52
C PHE A 160 -12.21 6.51 15.34
N SER A 161 -12.12 6.14 16.62
CA SER A 161 -11.02 6.51 17.51
C SER A 161 -10.42 5.28 18.19
N VAL A 162 -9.11 5.34 18.42
CA VAL A 162 -8.33 4.28 19.08
C VAL A 162 -7.77 4.84 20.39
N SER A 163 -7.91 4.09 21.48
CA SER A 163 -7.37 4.41 22.80
C SER A 163 -5.85 4.17 22.88
N GLU A 164 -5.24 4.68 23.95
CA GLU A 164 -3.83 4.40 24.28
C GLU A 164 -3.54 2.91 24.50
N ASN A 165 -4.56 2.12 24.86
CA ASN A 165 -4.46 0.67 25.06
C ASN A 165 -4.76 -0.15 23.79
N PHE A 166 -4.85 0.52 22.63
CA PHE A 166 -5.20 -0.07 21.34
C PHE A 166 -6.59 -0.72 21.34
N GLU A 167 -7.54 -0.06 22.00
CA GLU A 167 -8.95 -0.41 21.96
C GLU A 167 -9.74 0.62 21.17
N LEU A 168 -10.70 0.15 20.38
CA LEU A 168 -11.57 1.00 19.59
C LEU A 168 -12.64 1.66 20.48
N GLN A 169 -12.64 3.00 20.58
CA GLN A 169 -13.53 3.74 21.49
C GLN A 169 -14.79 4.29 20.81
N PHE A 170 -14.68 4.78 19.58
CA PHE A 170 -15.79 5.38 18.84
C PHE A 170 -15.86 4.79 17.43
N CYS A 171 -17.06 4.48 16.93
CA CYS A 171 -17.30 4.12 15.54
C CYS A 171 -18.62 4.73 15.06
N ARG A 172 -18.58 5.55 14.00
CA ARG A 172 -19.76 6.13 13.35
C ARG A 172 -19.74 5.81 11.85
N GLU A 173 -20.91 5.50 11.31
CA GLU A 173 -21.11 5.40 9.86
C GLU A 173 -21.22 6.82 9.30
N VAL A 174 -20.32 7.16 8.37
CA VAL A 174 -20.40 8.42 7.65
C VAL A 174 -21.34 8.18 6.47
N LYS A 175 -22.57 8.67 6.59
CA LYS A 175 -23.47 8.75 5.44
C LYS A 175 -22.80 9.67 4.42
N SER A 176 -22.56 9.19 3.20
CA SER A 176 -22.26 10.09 2.09
C SER A 176 -23.50 10.95 1.87
N ASN A 177 -23.51 12.17 2.38
CA ASN A 177 -24.50 13.15 1.94
C ASN A 177 -24.25 13.38 0.45
N LYS A 178 -25.07 12.78 -0.41
CA LYS A 178 -25.41 13.43 -1.67
C LYS A 178 -26.26 14.62 -1.25
N GLU A 179 -25.66 15.80 -1.17
CA GLU A 179 -26.47 17.01 -1.15
C GLU A 179 -27.35 16.99 -2.41
N PRO A 180 -28.66 17.27 -2.31
CA PRO A 180 -29.48 17.50 -3.48
C PRO A 180 -28.93 18.77 -4.13
N SER A 181 -28.33 18.62 -5.32
CA SER A 181 -28.07 19.73 -6.21
C SER A 181 -29.39 20.47 -6.46
N GLN A 182 -29.57 21.63 -5.83
CA GLN A 182 -30.52 22.61 -6.33
C GLN A 182 -30.13 22.93 -7.78
N PRO A 183 -31.09 23.07 -8.72
CA PRO A 183 -30.77 23.49 -10.07
C PRO A 183 -30.38 24.97 -10.02
N CYS A 184 -29.07 25.21 -9.91
CA CYS A 184 -28.48 26.49 -10.20
C CYS A 184 -28.16 26.49 -11.70
N ASN A 185 -28.97 27.21 -12.47
CA ASN A 185 -28.59 27.66 -13.80
C ASN A 185 -27.44 28.66 -13.64
N SER A 186 -26.21 28.18 -13.71
CA SER A 186 -25.05 29.02 -14.02
C SER A 186 -23.97 28.15 -14.64
N ASP A 187 -23.81 28.35 -15.94
CA ASP A 187 -22.63 28.15 -16.77
C ASP A 187 -21.55 27.20 -16.25
N THR A 188 -21.46 26.09 -16.96
CA THR A 188 -20.41 25.08 -17.03
C THR A 188 -19.02 25.62 -16.68
N SER A 189 -18.62 25.48 -15.41
CA SER A 189 -17.22 25.40 -15.00
C SER A 189 -17.01 24.02 -14.38
N VAL A 190 -16.74 23.06 -15.25
CA VAL A 190 -16.17 21.78 -14.84
C VAL A 190 -14.81 22.13 -14.22
N LEU A 191 -14.69 22.00 -12.91
CA LEU A 191 -13.40 21.88 -12.25
C LEU A 191 -12.78 20.59 -12.77
N GLU A 192 -12.05 20.72 -13.86
CA GLU A 192 -11.22 19.69 -14.44
C GLU A 192 -10.19 19.30 -13.40
N MET A 193 -10.34 18.08 -12.90
CA MET A 193 -9.29 17.35 -12.22
C MET A 193 -8.05 17.42 -13.13
N GLU A 194 -7.02 18.15 -12.70
CA GLU A 194 -5.72 18.24 -13.37
C GLU A 194 -5.04 16.86 -13.35
N THR A 195 -5.51 15.98 -14.23
CA THR A 195 -4.77 14.81 -14.66
C THR A 195 -3.97 15.25 -15.88
N THR A 196 -2.65 15.17 -15.79
CA THR A 196 -1.67 15.71 -16.75
C THR A 196 -1.70 15.04 -18.14
N PHE A 197 -2.69 14.19 -18.43
CA PHE A 197 -2.84 13.54 -19.72
C PHE A 197 -4.31 13.51 -20.14
N ASN A 198 -4.80 14.64 -20.65
CA ASN A 198 -6.03 14.67 -21.41
C ASN A 198 -5.76 14.11 -22.82
N LEU A 199 -6.09 12.84 -23.03
CA LEU A 199 -5.90 12.14 -24.32
C LEU A 199 -6.93 12.53 -25.38
N SER A 200 -7.88 13.40 -25.05
CA SER A 200 -8.90 13.89 -25.97
C SER A 200 -8.73 15.38 -26.23
N LEU A 201 -8.68 15.74 -27.52
CA LEU A 201 -8.62 17.14 -27.92
C LEU A 201 -10.00 17.78 -27.75
N SER A 202 -10.05 18.98 -27.18
CA SER A 202 -11.25 19.80 -27.18
C SER A 202 -11.64 20.19 -28.61
N ASP A 203 -12.89 20.60 -28.83
CA ASP A 203 -13.36 20.89 -30.19
C ASP A 203 -12.63 22.08 -30.83
N ALA A 204 -12.22 23.06 -30.03
CA ALA A 204 -11.33 24.14 -30.46
C ALA A 204 -9.94 23.61 -30.91
N GLN A 205 -9.38 22.63 -30.19
CA GLN A 205 -8.10 22.00 -30.55
C GLN A 205 -8.22 21.10 -31.80
N LYS A 206 -9.35 20.40 -31.98
CA LYS A 206 -9.62 19.63 -33.21
C LYS A 206 -9.73 20.55 -34.43
N GLU A 207 -10.36 21.72 -34.27
CA GLU A 207 -10.50 22.72 -35.32
C GLU A 207 -9.16 23.37 -35.67
N ALA A 208 -8.32 23.65 -34.66
CA ALA A 208 -6.94 24.09 -34.86
C ALA A 208 -6.09 23.04 -35.59
N ARG A 209 -6.22 21.76 -35.22
CA ARG A 209 -5.50 20.65 -35.89
C ARG A 209 -5.93 20.49 -37.36
N LYS A 210 -7.20 20.74 -37.69
CA LYS A 210 -7.68 20.75 -39.08
C LYS A 210 -7.06 21.87 -39.93
N LYS A 211 -6.57 22.95 -39.32
CA LYS A 211 -5.90 24.06 -40.03
C LYS A 211 -4.40 23.84 -40.24
N ILE A 212 -3.80 22.82 -39.62
CA ILE A 212 -2.39 22.49 -39.79
C ILE A 212 -2.27 21.47 -40.92
N GLN A 213 -1.67 21.86 -42.06
CA GLN A 213 -1.33 20.93 -43.13
C GLN A 213 -0.22 19.98 -42.65
N SER A 214 -0.45 18.68 -42.78
CA SER A 214 0.52 17.63 -42.47
C SER A 214 1.59 17.53 -43.55
N ASN A 215 2.50 18.49 -43.61
CA ASN A 215 3.81 18.26 -44.23
C ASN A 215 4.71 17.73 -43.12
N GLY A 216 5.22 16.50 -43.28
CA GLY A 216 5.98 15.78 -42.27
C GLY A 216 6.97 16.67 -41.53
N GLY A 217 6.84 16.75 -40.20
CA GLY A 217 7.70 17.57 -39.36
C GLY A 217 9.13 17.05 -39.42
N HIS A 218 10.01 17.79 -40.08
CA HIS A 218 11.44 17.61 -39.95
C HIS A 218 11.90 18.44 -38.75
N ILE A 219 12.34 17.78 -37.69
CA ILE A 219 12.95 18.43 -36.53
C ILE A 219 14.44 18.51 -36.84
N SER A 220 14.92 19.71 -37.09
CA SER A 220 16.35 20.00 -37.29
C SER A 220 16.92 20.46 -35.96
N TYR A 221 17.94 19.77 -35.47
CA TYR A 221 18.73 20.24 -34.34
C TYR A 221 19.64 21.38 -34.80
N ILE A 222 19.65 22.47 -34.04
CA ILE A 222 20.57 23.59 -34.21
C ILE A 222 21.36 23.68 -32.90
N PRO A 223 22.67 23.39 -32.89
CA PRO A 223 23.51 23.59 -31.72
C PRO A 223 23.43 25.05 -31.28
N ASP A 224 23.18 25.29 -29.99
CA ASP A 224 23.22 26.63 -29.41
C ASP A 224 24.58 26.89 -28.75
N GLU A 225 24.81 28.14 -28.31
CA GLU A 225 26.09 28.55 -27.72
C GLU A 225 26.38 27.89 -26.35
N SER A 226 25.39 27.18 -25.81
CA SER A 226 25.47 26.38 -24.58
C SER A 226 25.63 24.88 -24.86
N ASP A 227 25.75 24.49 -26.12
CA ASP A 227 26.01 23.12 -26.56
C ASP A 227 27.52 22.88 -26.51
N ASP A 228 28.04 22.75 -25.29
CA ASP A 228 29.40 22.34 -24.99
C ASP A 228 29.58 20.86 -25.33
N TRP A 229 29.67 20.56 -26.62
CA TRP A 229 30.28 19.33 -27.10
C TRP A 229 31.73 19.30 -26.61
N ASP A 230 31.92 18.76 -25.41
CA ASP A 230 33.22 18.42 -24.87
C ASP A 230 33.71 17.18 -25.64
N ASP A 231 34.80 17.36 -26.38
CA ASP A 231 35.49 16.27 -27.09
C ASP A 231 36.28 15.38 -26.11
N GLU A 232 36.21 15.62 -24.79
CA GLU A 232 36.67 14.67 -23.77
C GLU A 232 35.81 13.40 -23.79
N ASP A 233 36.30 12.40 -24.53
CA ASP A 233 35.84 11.02 -24.43
C ASP A 233 36.02 10.53 -22.98
N PRO A 234 34.94 10.34 -22.19
CA PRO A 234 35.04 9.94 -20.79
C PRO A 234 35.59 8.51 -20.64
N ASP A 235 35.71 7.76 -21.74
CA ASP A 235 36.29 6.42 -21.78
C ASP A 235 37.81 6.45 -22.12
N ALA A 236 38.42 7.62 -22.36
CA ALA A 236 39.85 7.74 -22.70
C ALA A 236 40.80 7.29 -21.58
N ASP A 237 40.32 7.26 -20.33
CA ASP A 237 41.06 6.81 -19.16
C ASP A 237 40.82 5.32 -18.82
N LEU A 238 39.98 4.61 -19.58
CA LEU A 238 39.57 3.23 -19.33
C LEU A 238 40.53 2.17 -19.93
N ASP A 239 41.83 2.44 -19.94
CA ASP A 239 42.85 1.41 -20.13
C ASP A 239 43.34 0.89 -18.76
N LEU A 240 42.53 0.02 -18.12
CA LEU A 240 42.92 -0.78 -16.93
C LEU A 240 42.47 -2.25 -17.04
#